data_AF-A0A3B0U479-F1
#
_entry.id   AF-A0A3B0U479-F1
#
_cell.length_a   1.000
_cell.length_b   1.000
_cell.length_c   1.000
_cell.angle_alpha   90.00
_cell.angle_beta   90.00
_cell.angle_gamma   90.00
#
_symmetry.space_group_name_H-M   'P 1'
#
loop_
_entity.id
_entity.type
_entity.pdbx_description
1 polymer ?
#
loop_
_entity_poly.entity_id
_entity_poly.type
_entity_poly.pdbx_seq_one_letter_code
_entity_poly.pdbx_strand_id
1 'polypeptide(L)'
;LTIGNEGLKIINESGVEITDFSYKGELPGHFMKLTKFKYLKPEELKFDGRLNKTIEENKNLFSGKCSEYSKQVIETIASDLKELFYKSKRLYNETYGLYILNKLIIESLIPLAVLNYINSALEELKVENNILLNAEFNQKISDTIKNEPAPFIYERLGEKFRYFFIDEMQDTSKLQWNNLIPLIENVLSSENTIGEKGKLLLVGDAKQSIYRWRGGKAEQFIALSSSENKKENNPFYVEKELSNLDTNYRSYAEIINFNNSFFKHISQFLTNQSFSNLFLEGNNQNINKKEGGYVQISFVEKQINDENKELIYPKKVLDIIKNLDNSFKKNEVCVLTRTKKQGIDVANYLAENGIKIISSETLLIKNNEKVRFIISLLYALQNQSNKEYKIELLY
;
A
#
# COMPACT_ATOMS: atom_id res chain seq x y z
N LEU A 1 9.65 -27.95 25.54
CA LEU A 1 11.07 -28.18 25.91
C LEU A 1 11.14 -28.86 27.26
N THR A 2 12.11 -29.76 27.46
CA THR A 2 12.41 -30.44 28.74
C THR A 2 12.54 -29.46 29.89
N ILE A 3 13.19 -28.30 29.67
CA ILE A 3 13.35 -27.22 30.66
C ILE A 3 12.01 -26.71 31.22
N GLY A 4 10.99 -26.54 30.36
CA GLY A 4 9.66 -26.10 30.80
C GLY A 4 8.97 -27.14 31.67
N ASN A 5 9.13 -28.42 31.33
CA ASN A 5 8.56 -29.52 32.12
C ASN A 5 9.31 -29.70 33.45
N GLU A 6 10.64 -29.58 33.45
CA GLU A 6 11.47 -29.63 34.67
C GLU A 6 11.12 -28.51 35.64
N GLY A 7 11.00 -27.26 35.15
CA GLY A 7 10.62 -26.12 36.00
C GLY A 7 9.23 -26.27 36.61
N LEU A 8 8.25 -26.72 35.83
CA LEU A 8 6.90 -26.99 36.35
C LEU A 8 6.86 -28.19 37.30
N LYS A 9 7.71 -29.20 37.10
CA LYS A 9 7.81 -30.35 38.01
C LYS A 9 8.33 -29.91 39.39
N ILE A 10 9.39 -29.11 39.45
CA ILE A 10 9.91 -28.55 40.70
C ILE A 10 8.84 -27.74 41.44
N ILE A 11 8.05 -26.93 40.70
CA ILE A 11 6.96 -26.13 41.28
C ILE A 11 5.84 -27.03 41.82
N ASN A 12 5.45 -28.08 41.09
CA ASN A 12 4.38 -28.98 41.52
C ASN A 12 4.79 -29.88 42.71
N GLU A 13 6.04 -30.34 42.75
CA GLU A 13 6.56 -31.21 43.81
C GLU A 13 6.82 -30.46 45.13
N SER A 14 6.99 -29.14 45.05
CA SER A 14 7.18 -28.28 46.23
C SER A 14 5.87 -27.86 46.91
N GLY A 15 4.71 -28.17 46.33
CA GLY A 15 3.40 -27.93 46.94
C GLY A 15 2.98 -26.45 47.01
N VAL A 16 3.66 -25.55 46.28
CA VAL A 16 3.32 -24.12 46.20
C VAL A 16 2.43 -23.84 45.00
N GLU A 17 1.51 -22.87 45.14
CA GLU A 17 0.63 -22.50 44.04
C GLU A 17 1.30 -21.50 43.07
N ILE A 18 0.85 -21.47 41.82
CA ILE A 18 1.34 -20.50 40.81
C ILE A 18 1.17 -19.05 41.28
N THR A 19 0.10 -18.79 42.03
CA THR A 19 -0.21 -17.47 42.61
C THR A 19 0.72 -17.06 43.75
N ASP A 20 1.47 -18.00 44.32
CA ASP A 20 2.48 -17.72 45.35
C ASP A 20 3.76 -17.09 44.76
N PHE A 21 3.94 -17.17 43.43
CA PHE A 21 5.04 -16.52 42.72
C PHE A 21 4.72 -15.05 42.41
N SER A 22 5.78 -14.23 42.35
CA SER A 22 5.69 -12.81 42.07
C SER A 22 4.99 -12.52 40.74
N TYR A 23 4.34 -11.34 40.68
CA TYR A 23 3.63 -10.85 39.50
C TYR A 23 2.57 -11.81 38.93
N LYS A 24 1.85 -12.52 39.80
CA LYS A 24 0.80 -13.51 39.45
C LYS A 24 1.36 -14.71 38.67
N GLY A 25 2.51 -15.24 39.09
CA GLY A 25 3.06 -16.45 38.48
C GLY A 25 3.84 -16.23 37.18
N GLU A 26 4.56 -15.12 37.06
CA GLU A 26 5.30 -14.79 35.82
C GLU A 26 6.37 -15.85 35.48
N LEU A 27 7.11 -16.35 36.48
CA LEU A 27 8.11 -17.41 36.31
C LEU A 27 7.49 -18.78 35.95
N PRO A 28 6.48 -19.30 36.69
CA PRO A 28 5.72 -20.48 36.25
C PRO A 28 5.13 -20.31 34.84
N GLY A 29 4.60 -19.13 34.53
CA GLY A 29 4.06 -18.78 33.21
C GLY A 29 5.10 -18.85 32.09
N HIS A 30 6.35 -18.48 32.37
CA HIS A 30 7.47 -18.67 31.44
C HIS A 30 7.73 -20.15 31.14
N PHE A 31 7.76 -20.99 32.17
CA PHE A 31 7.93 -22.44 31.96
C PHE A 31 6.74 -23.05 31.20
N MET A 32 5.51 -22.61 31.47
CA MET A 32 4.33 -23.00 30.67
C MET A 32 4.43 -22.59 29.19
N LYS A 33 5.02 -21.44 28.88
CA LYS A 33 5.30 -21.06 27.49
C LYS A 33 6.32 -22.01 26.86
N LEU A 34 7.40 -22.35 27.57
CA LEU A 34 8.44 -23.27 27.08
C LEU A 34 7.92 -24.70 26.82
N THR A 35 6.87 -25.16 27.50
CA THR A 35 6.23 -26.45 27.18
C THR A 35 5.46 -26.38 25.85
N LYS A 36 4.82 -25.24 25.57
CA LYS A 36 4.05 -24.97 24.33
C LYS A 36 4.86 -24.35 23.19
N PHE A 37 6.19 -24.35 23.29
CA PHE A 37 7.11 -23.64 22.39
C PHE A 37 6.82 -23.78 20.89
N LYS A 38 6.48 -24.99 20.40
CA LYS A 38 6.19 -25.24 18.97
C LYS A 38 5.06 -24.38 18.41
N TYR A 39 4.11 -24.00 19.27
CA TYR A 39 2.90 -23.26 18.92
C TYR A 39 3.01 -21.77 19.23
N LEU A 40 4.13 -21.31 19.80
CA LEU A 40 4.34 -19.90 20.09
C LEU A 40 4.58 -19.14 18.78
N LYS A 41 4.03 -17.91 18.74
CA LYS A 41 4.43 -16.93 17.74
C LYS A 41 5.85 -16.42 18.04
N PRO A 42 6.62 -15.97 17.04
CA PRO A 42 7.99 -15.48 17.23
C PRO A 42 8.14 -14.38 18.31
N GLU A 43 7.09 -13.62 18.55
CA GLU A 43 7.07 -12.48 19.48
C GLU A 43 6.69 -12.86 20.93
N GLU A 44 6.24 -14.09 21.18
CA GLU A 44 5.62 -14.47 22.47
C GLU A 44 6.63 -14.93 23.54
N LEU A 45 7.82 -15.36 23.11
CA LEU A 45 8.94 -15.73 23.98
C LEU A 45 9.98 -14.61 23.94
N LYS A 46 10.22 -13.97 25.09
CA LYS A 46 11.19 -12.88 25.21
C LYS A 46 11.97 -12.97 26.51
N PHE A 47 13.22 -12.53 26.48
CA PHE A 47 14.13 -12.46 27.63
C PHE A 47 14.56 -11.03 27.97
N ASP A 48 13.84 -10.02 27.49
CA ASP A 48 14.07 -8.58 27.73
C ASP A 48 13.04 -7.94 28.70
N GLY A 49 12.12 -8.75 29.22
CA GLY A 49 11.00 -8.31 30.05
C GLY A 49 11.27 -8.22 31.56
N ARG A 50 10.20 -8.01 32.32
CA ARG A 50 10.21 -7.87 33.78
C ARG A 50 10.77 -9.09 34.49
N LEU A 51 10.41 -10.30 34.05
CA LEU A 51 10.96 -11.54 34.59
C LEU A 51 12.49 -11.57 34.51
N ASN A 52 13.08 -11.18 33.38
CA ASN A 52 14.53 -11.13 33.21
C ASN A 52 15.17 -10.14 34.20
N LYS A 53 14.62 -8.93 34.35
CA LYS A 53 15.11 -7.96 35.35
C LYS A 53 15.01 -8.50 36.78
N THR A 54 13.91 -9.18 37.12
CA THR A 54 13.70 -9.76 38.45
C THR A 54 14.77 -10.80 38.79
N ILE A 55 15.17 -11.60 37.81
CA ILE A 55 16.18 -12.66 37.98
C ILE A 55 17.60 -12.07 38.01
N GLU A 56 17.94 -11.14 37.11
CA GLU A 56 19.27 -10.50 37.03
C GLU A 56 19.56 -9.63 38.26
N GLU A 57 18.56 -8.91 38.78
CA GLU A 57 18.69 -8.06 39.99
C GLU A 57 18.55 -8.87 41.29
N ASN A 58 18.48 -10.21 41.22
CA ASN A 58 18.30 -11.11 42.36
C ASN A 58 17.11 -10.74 43.29
N LYS A 59 16.02 -10.24 42.71
CA LYS A 59 14.79 -9.93 43.46
C LYS A 59 14.05 -11.21 43.87
N ASN A 60 13.18 -11.07 44.87
CA ASN A 60 12.37 -12.17 45.39
C ASN A 60 11.43 -12.74 44.31
N LEU A 61 11.34 -14.08 44.26
CA LEU A 61 10.48 -14.80 43.32
C LEU A 61 9.07 -15.09 43.89
N PHE A 62 8.87 -14.85 45.18
CA PHE A 62 7.59 -15.02 45.86
C PHE A 62 6.73 -13.74 45.84
N SER A 63 5.42 -13.92 45.96
CA SER A 63 4.43 -12.85 46.08
C SER A 63 4.46 -12.25 47.48
N GLY A 64 4.29 -10.93 47.60
CA GLY A 64 4.17 -10.28 48.91
C GLY A 64 2.94 -10.73 49.74
N LYS A 65 1.98 -11.43 49.11
CA LYS A 65 0.75 -11.93 49.73
C LYS A 65 0.78 -13.43 50.06
N CYS A 66 1.86 -14.16 49.74
CA CYS A 66 1.91 -15.60 50.01
C CYS A 66 2.28 -15.90 51.47
N SER A 67 1.99 -17.13 51.91
CA SER A 67 2.24 -17.57 53.28
C SER A 67 3.75 -17.63 53.59
N GLU A 68 4.15 -17.52 54.87
CA GLU A 68 5.55 -17.68 55.29
C GLU A 68 6.12 -19.05 54.89
N TYR A 69 5.28 -20.09 54.92
CA TYR A 69 5.65 -21.42 54.42
C TYR A 69 5.99 -21.38 52.93
N SER A 70 5.12 -20.80 52.09
CA SER A 70 5.35 -20.67 50.65
C SER A 70 6.62 -19.86 50.34
N LYS A 71 6.96 -18.83 51.13
CA LYS A 71 8.21 -18.06 50.96
C LYS A 71 9.45 -18.93 51.16
N GLN A 72 9.53 -19.66 52.27
CA GLN A 72 10.68 -20.53 52.59
C GLN A 72 10.85 -21.63 51.53
N VAL A 73 9.75 -22.23 51.07
CA VAL A 73 9.78 -23.23 50.01
C VAL A 73 10.26 -22.63 48.69
N ILE A 74 9.74 -21.47 48.29
CA ILE A 74 10.16 -20.77 47.06
C ILE A 74 11.64 -20.38 47.12
N GLU A 75 12.15 -19.93 48.27
CA GLU A 75 13.57 -19.60 48.45
C GLU A 75 14.46 -20.84 48.31
N THR A 76 14.00 -22.00 48.78
CA THR A 76 14.74 -23.27 48.68
C THR A 76 14.87 -23.72 47.23
N ILE A 77 13.80 -23.62 46.43
CA ILE A 77 13.79 -24.03 45.02
C ILE A 77 14.26 -22.92 44.06
N ALA A 78 14.50 -21.70 44.55
CA ALA A 78 14.78 -20.54 43.72
C ALA A 78 16.06 -20.70 42.88
N SER A 79 17.09 -21.34 43.44
CA SER A 79 18.36 -21.58 42.75
C SER A 79 18.15 -22.45 41.50
N ASP A 80 17.43 -23.57 41.66
CA ASP A 80 17.17 -24.52 40.58
C ASP A 80 16.31 -23.90 39.47
N LEU A 81 15.28 -23.14 39.85
CA LEU A 81 14.43 -22.45 38.88
C LEU A 81 15.19 -21.34 38.12
N LYS A 82 16.10 -20.61 38.78
CA LYS A 82 16.97 -19.63 38.12
C LYS A 82 17.93 -20.31 37.15
N GLU A 83 18.52 -21.45 37.52
CA GLU A 83 19.39 -22.22 36.61
C GLU A 83 18.64 -22.65 35.34
N LEU A 84 17.42 -23.18 35.49
CA LEU A 84 16.56 -23.53 34.36
C LEU A 84 16.20 -22.32 33.51
N PHE A 85 15.94 -21.16 34.12
CA PHE A 85 15.72 -19.91 33.40
C PHE A 85 16.95 -19.51 32.59
N TYR A 86 18.15 -19.48 33.18
CA TYR A 86 19.38 -19.14 32.48
C TYR A 86 19.71 -20.13 31.35
N LYS A 87 19.47 -21.43 31.56
CA LYS A 87 19.58 -22.46 30.51
C LYS A 87 18.63 -22.17 29.35
N SER A 88 17.39 -21.77 29.64
CA SER A 88 16.42 -21.37 28.59
C SER A 88 16.85 -20.09 27.85
N LYS A 89 17.42 -19.11 28.57
CA LYS A 89 17.93 -17.84 28.01
C LYS A 89 19.12 -18.07 27.08
N ARG A 90 20.05 -18.95 27.47
CA ARG A 90 21.21 -19.32 26.65
C ARG A 90 20.76 -19.96 25.34
N LEU A 91 19.88 -20.96 25.41
CA LEU A 91 19.32 -21.60 24.21
C LEU A 91 18.56 -20.61 23.33
N TYR A 92 17.84 -19.67 23.94
CA TYR A 92 17.16 -18.60 23.21
C TYR A 92 18.17 -17.76 22.41
N ASN A 93 19.22 -17.27 23.06
CA ASN A 93 20.23 -16.44 22.39
C ASN A 93 21.02 -17.19 21.31
N GLU A 94 21.33 -18.47 21.54
CA GLU A 94 22.18 -19.26 20.64
C GLU A 94 21.41 -19.87 19.45
N THR A 95 20.16 -20.30 19.66
CA THR A 95 19.47 -21.19 18.68
C THR A 95 18.10 -20.70 18.23
N TYR A 96 17.44 -19.79 18.98
CA TYR A 96 16.07 -19.39 18.67
C TYR A 96 15.97 -18.68 17.32
N GLY A 97 16.92 -17.79 17.00
CA GLY A 97 16.95 -17.09 15.71
C GLY A 97 16.99 -18.06 14.52
N LEU A 98 17.86 -19.07 14.58
CA LEU A 98 17.97 -20.09 13.54
C LEU A 98 16.71 -20.98 13.48
N TYR A 99 16.12 -21.33 14.62
CA TYR A 99 14.86 -22.06 14.67
C TYR A 99 13.73 -21.30 13.98
N ILE A 100 13.57 -20.00 14.27
CA ILE A 100 12.55 -19.14 13.66
C ILE A 100 12.80 -19.01 12.16
N LEU A 101 14.05 -18.78 11.73
CA LEU A 101 14.40 -18.73 10.31
C LEU A 101 14.01 -20.02 9.59
N ASN A 102 14.40 -21.18 10.13
CA ASN A 102 14.07 -22.48 9.53
C ASN A 102 12.55 -22.71 9.47
N LYS A 103 11.81 -22.34 10.51
CA LYS A 103 10.35 -22.42 10.53
C LYS A 103 9.72 -21.58 9.43
N LEU A 104 10.14 -20.31 9.29
CA LEU A 104 9.65 -19.40 8.26
C LEU A 104 10.00 -19.88 6.85
N ILE A 105 11.21 -20.42 6.65
CA ILE A 105 11.61 -21.02 5.37
C ILE A 105 10.70 -22.19 5.02
N ILE A 106 10.47 -23.12 5.94
CA ILE A 106 9.60 -24.29 5.70
C ILE A 106 8.17 -23.86 5.37
N GLU A 107 7.62 -22.89 6.14
CA GLU A 107 6.28 -22.34 5.90
C GLU A 107 6.18 -21.65 4.53
N SER A 108 7.26 -21.06 4.03
CA SER A 108 7.30 -20.37 2.73
C SER A 108 7.68 -21.27 1.56
N LEU A 109 8.30 -22.43 1.80
CA LEU A 109 8.84 -23.31 0.76
C LEU A 109 7.74 -23.91 -0.11
N ILE A 110 6.67 -24.42 0.52
CA ILE A 110 5.54 -25.02 -0.21
C ILE A 110 4.81 -23.96 -1.06
N PRO A 111 4.42 -22.79 -0.52
CA PRO A 111 3.88 -21.69 -1.33
C PRO A 111 4.80 -21.31 -2.50
N LEU A 112 6.10 -21.19 -2.27
CA LEU A 112 7.07 -20.84 -3.32
C LEU A 112 7.12 -21.90 -4.43
N ALA A 113 7.14 -23.18 -4.08
CA ALA A 113 7.14 -24.28 -5.04
C ALA A 113 5.85 -24.27 -5.89
N VAL A 114 4.70 -24.06 -5.25
CA VAL A 114 3.41 -23.94 -5.95
C VAL A 114 3.39 -22.73 -6.88
N LEU A 115 3.85 -21.56 -6.40
CA LEU A 115 3.97 -20.35 -7.22
C LEU A 115 4.87 -20.57 -8.43
N ASN A 116 5.99 -21.28 -8.26
CA ASN A 116 6.89 -21.61 -9.36
C ASN A 116 6.20 -22.52 -10.40
N TYR A 117 5.46 -23.54 -9.95
CA TYR A 117 4.71 -24.41 -10.86
C TYR A 117 3.63 -23.65 -11.63
N ILE A 118 2.87 -22.78 -10.95
CA ILE A 118 1.88 -21.91 -11.60
C ILE A 118 2.56 -20.99 -12.63
N ASN A 119 3.71 -20.42 -12.28
CA ASN A 119 4.45 -19.55 -13.18
C ASN A 119 4.93 -20.28 -14.44
N SER A 120 5.47 -21.50 -14.29
CA SER A 120 5.87 -22.33 -15.44
C SER A 120 4.69 -22.67 -16.35
N ALA A 121 3.57 -23.11 -15.77
CA ALA A 121 2.36 -23.39 -16.55
C ALA A 121 1.80 -22.14 -17.26
N LEU A 122 1.88 -20.97 -16.62
CA LEU A 122 1.51 -19.71 -17.23
C LEU A 122 2.42 -19.34 -18.41
N GLU A 123 3.74 -19.53 -18.27
CA GLU A 123 4.69 -19.32 -19.38
C GLU A 123 4.42 -20.25 -20.55
N GLU A 124 4.16 -21.54 -20.30
CA GLU A 124 3.80 -22.51 -21.33
C GLU A 124 2.55 -22.06 -22.11
N LEU A 125 1.47 -21.73 -21.40
CA LEU A 125 0.23 -21.23 -22.02
C LEU A 125 0.44 -19.94 -22.82
N LYS A 126 1.27 -19.02 -22.31
CA LYS A 126 1.58 -17.78 -23.02
C LYS A 126 2.31 -18.06 -24.32
N VAL A 127 3.29 -18.95 -24.31
CA VAL A 127 4.06 -19.31 -25.51
C VAL A 127 3.18 -20.03 -26.53
N GLU A 128 2.41 -21.03 -26.09
CA GLU A 128 1.52 -21.81 -26.96
C GLU A 128 0.46 -20.94 -27.64
N ASN A 129 -0.09 -19.97 -26.92
CA ASN A 129 -1.16 -19.11 -27.42
C ASN A 129 -0.65 -17.78 -28.00
N ASN A 130 0.66 -17.56 -28.07
CA ASN A 130 1.28 -16.29 -28.48
C ASN A 130 0.73 -15.07 -27.73
N ILE A 131 0.60 -15.20 -26.41
CA ILE A 131 0.10 -14.16 -25.50
C ILE A 131 1.27 -13.48 -24.80
N LEU A 132 1.26 -12.15 -24.82
CA LEU A 132 2.13 -11.33 -23.98
C LEU A 132 1.29 -10.54 -22.98
N LEU A 133 1.61 -10.66 -21.69
CA LEU A 133 0.91 -9.91 -20.66
C LEU A 133 1.45 -8.48 -20.60
N ASN A 134 0.54 -7.50 -20.51
CA ASN A 134 0.89 -6.08 -20.40
C ASN A 134 1.84 -5.79 -19.21
N ALA A 135 1.70 -6.53 -18.11
CA ALA A 135 2.55 -6.36 -16.92
C ALA A 135 4.03 -6.70 -17.19
N GLU A 136 4.31 -7.56 -18.17
CA GLU A 136 5.65 -8.03 -18.51
C GLU A 136 6.30 -7.17 -19.58
N PHE A 137 5.54 -6.33 -20.26
CA PHE A 137 6.01 -5.57 -21.41
C PHE A 137 7.23 -4.70 -21.06
N ASN A 138 7.16 -3.94 -19.96
CA ASN A 138 8.28 -3.11 -19.51
C ASN A 138 9.50 -3.95 -19.11
N GLN A 139 9.28 -5.13 -18.54
CA GLN A 139 10.36 -6.02 -18.12
C GLN A 139 11.06 -6.62 -19.34
N LYS A 140 10.30 -7.13 -20.32
CA LYS A 140 10.85 -7.65 -21.57
C LYS A 140 11.65 -6.60 -22.32
N ILE A 141 11.13 -5.37 -22.45
CA ILE A 141 11.89 -4.26 -23.04
C ILE A 141 13.20 -4.04 -22.30
N SER A 142 13.17 -4.00 -20.96
CA SER A 142 14.39 -3.82 -20.16
C SER A 142 15.40 -4.93 -20.38
N ASP A 143 14.95 -6.19 -20.45
CA ASP A 143 15.84 -7.34 -20.57
C ASP A 143 16.44 -7.44 -21.98
N THR A 144 15.67 -7.10 -23.02
CA THR A 144 16.18 -6.98 -24.40
C THR A 144 17.19 -5.83 -24.50
N ILE A 145 16.88 -4.66 -23.93
CA ILE A 145 17.77 -3.50 -23.96
C ILE A 145 19.10 -3.76 -23.22
N LYS A 146 19.08 -4.46 -22.09
CA LYS A 146 20.28 -4.74 -21.29
C LYS A 146 21.27 -5.67 -22.00
N ASN A 147 20.76 -6.62 -22.79
CA ASN A 147 21.55 -7.71 -23.34
C ASN A 147 22.00 -7.45 -24.79
N GLU A 148 21.39 -6.51 -25.49
CA GLU A 148 21.81 -6.08 -26.81
C GLU A 148 22.91 -5.00 -26.72
N PRO A 149 23.80 -4.88 -27.71
CA PRO A 149 24.50 -3.64 -27.94
C PRO A 149 23.42 -2.59 -28.17
N ALA A 150 23.22 -1.75 -27.15
CA ALA A 150 22.48 -0.49 -27.18
C ALA A 150 22.41 0.20 -28.56
N PRO A 151 23.49 0.29 -29.36
CA PRO A 151 23.48 1.01 -30.64
C PRO A 151 22.32 0.69 -31.60
N PHE A 152 21.95 -0.57 -31.85
CA PHE A 152 21.03 -0.86 -32.98
C PHE A 152 19.59 -0.37 -32.77
N ILE A 153 19.01 -0.61 -31.59
CA ILE A 153 17.64 -0.13 -31.28
C ILE A 153 17.63 1.40 -31.22
N TYR A 154 18.68 2.00 -30.67
CA TYR A 154 18.78 3.46 -30.48
C TYR A 154 19.10 4.20 -31.77
N GLU A 155 19.88 3.63 -32.67
CA GLU A 155 20.10 4.17 -34.02
C GLU A 155 18.77 4.19 -34.79
N ARG A 156 18.04 3.07 -34.85
CA ARG A 156 16.78 3.03 -35.61
C ARG A 156 15.66 3.89 -35.01
N LEU A 157 15.53 3.95 -33.68
CA LEU A 157 14.48 4.75 -33.03
C LEU A 157 14.86 6.22 -32.87
N GLY A 158 16.13 6.52 -32.61
CA GLY A 158 16.63 7.89 -32.47
C GLY A 158 16.62 8.67 -33.78
N GLU A 159 16.72 7.98 -34.92
CA GLU A 159 16.46 8.62 -36.22
C GLU A 159 14.99 8.97 -36.44
N LYS A 160 14.06 8.18 -35.88
CA LYS A 160 12.62 8.37 -36.06
C LYS A 160 12.04 9.47 -35.17
N PHE A 161 12.43 9.52 -33.90
CA PHE A 161 11.90 10.47 -32.92
C PHE A 161 13.02 11.28 -32.29
N ARG A 162 13.08 12.58 -32.62
CA ARG A 162 14.08 13.54 -32.09
C ARG A 162 13.58 14.34 -30.89
N TYR A 163 12.26 14.35 -30.68
CA TYR A 163 11.59 15.17 -29.69
C TYR A 163 10.77 14.29 -28.76
N PHE A 164 11.13 14.27 -27.48
CA PHE A 164 10.41 13.54 -26.45
C PHE A 164 9.63 14.50 -25.57
N PHE A 165 8.32 14.28 -25.50
CA PHE A 165 7.43 14.95 -24.56
C PHE A 165 6.83 13.89 -23.65
N ILE A 166 7.11 13.99 -22.35
CA ILE A 166 6.60 13.05 -21.35
C ILE A 166 5.77 13.85 -20.36
N ASP A 167 4.46 13.63 -20.43
CA ASP A 167 3.49 14.17 -19.48
C ASP A 167 3.30 13.19 -18.30
N GLU A 168 2.77 13.69 -17.18
CA GLU A 168 2.53 12.94 -15.94
C GLU A 168 3.76 12.15 -15.44
N MET A 169 4.95 12.76 -15.54
CA MET A 169 6.22 12.09 -15.25
C MET A 169 6.32 11.55 -13.82
N GLN A 170 5.55 12.11 -12.87
CA GLN A 170 5.49 11.62 -11.49
C GLN A 170 4.90 10.20 -11.35
N ASP A 171 4.09 9.76 -12.32
CA ASP A 171 3.47 8.43 -12.32
C ASP A 171 4.24 7.41 -13.17
N THR A 172 5.31 7.83 -13.83
CA THR A 172 6.23 6.94 -14.55
C THR A 172 6.97 6.02 -13.58
N SER A 173 6.90 4.71 -13.84
CA SER A 173 7.64 3.73 -13.02
C SER A 173 9.15 3.79 -13.29
N LYS A 174 9.95 3.33 -12.31
CA LYS A 174 11.41 3.27 -12.46
C LYS A 174 11.83 2.45 -13.68
N LEU A 175 11.13 1.35 -13.96
CA LEU A 175 11.43 0.47 -15.08
C LEU A 175 11.14 1.16 -16.42
N GLN A 176 10.00 1.84 -16.54
CA GLN A 176 9.69 2.63 -17.74
C GLN A 176 10.72 3.73 -17.97
N TRP A 177 11.09 4.46 -16.92
CA TRP A 177 12.09 5.52 -17.04
C TRP A 177 13.45 4.99 -17.47
N ASN A 178 13.92 3.89 -16.86
CA ASN A 178 15.17 3.24 -17.24
C ASN A 178 15.17 2.75 -18.69
N ASN A 179 14.03 2.30 -19.22
CA ASN A 179 13.92 1.89 -20.63
C ASN A 179 13.98 3.09 -21.59
N LEU A 180 13.55 4.28 -21.15
CA LEU A 180 13.54 5.50 -21.94
C LEU A 180 14.88 6.24 -21.93
N ILE A 181 15.65 6.18 -20.82
CA ILE A 181 16.91 6.91 -20.68
C ILE A 181 17.84 6.69 -21.88
N PRO A 182 18.16 5.46 -22.32
CA PRO A 182 19.12 5.30 -23.40
C PRO A 182 18.63 5.83 -24.76
N LEU A 183 17.32 5.74 -25.02
CA LEU A 183 16.68 6.28 -26.22
C LEU A 183 16.83 7.80 -26.27
N ILE A 184 16.52 8.44 -25.14
CA ILE A 184 16.57 9.90 -25.00
C ILE A 184 18.04 10.36 -25.01
N GLU A 185 18.93 9.66 -24.33
CA GLU A 185 20.36 9.97 -24.27
C GLU A 185 21.01 10.00 -25.66
N ASN A 186 20.71 9.02 -26.50
CA ASN A 186 21.19 9.00 -27.89
C ASN A 186 20.71 10.23 -28.66
N VAL A 187 19.45 10.61 -28.49
CA VAL A 187 18.83 11.73 -29.21
C VAL A 187 19.30 13.10 -28.70
N LEU A 188 19.59 13.22 -27.41
CA LEU A 188 20.17 14.43 -26.81
C LEU A 188 21.65 14.62 -27.16
N SER A 189 22.38 13.52 -27.41
CA SER A 189 23.82 13.52 -27.69
C SER A 189 24.16 13.53 -29.18
N SER A 190 23.24 13.13 -30.05
CA SER A 190 23.43 13.07 -31.50
C SER A 190 22.83 14.29 -32.22
N GLU A 191 23.45 14.65 -33.35
CA GLU A 191 22.92 15.64 -34.30
C GLU A 191 22.31 14.92 -35.51
N ASN A 192 21.32 15.52 -36.15
CA ASN A 192 20.81 15.04 -37.44
C ASN A 192 21.68 15.57 -38.60
N THR A 193 21.31 15.22 -39.84
CA THR A 193 22.02 15.62 -41.06
C THR A 193 22.09 17.14 -41.29
N ILE A 194 21.30 17.93 -40.55
CA ILE A 194 21.22 19.40 -40.63
C ILE A 194 21.84 20.05 -39.36
N GLY A 195 22.47 19.26 -38.48
CA GLY A 195 23.14 19.76 -37.26
C GLY A 195 22.20 20.04 -36.08
N GLU A 196 20.95 19.57 -36.13
CA GLU A 196 19.97 19.78 -35.06
C GLU A 196 20.06 18.67 -34.00
N LYS A 197 20.09 19.07 -32.73
CA LYS A 197 20.03 18.17 -31.57
C LYS A 197 18.59 17.93 -31.15
N GLY A 198 18.31 16.72 -30.65
CA GLY A 198 17.02 16.40 -30.09
C GLY A 198 16.72 17.14 -28.78
N LYS A 199 15.46 17.12 -28.35
CA LYS A 199 15.02 17.75 -27.09
C LYS A 199 14.13 16.83 -26.27
N LEU A 200 14.22 17.00 -24.95
CA LEU A 200 13.37 16.36 -23.97
C LEU A 200 12.61 17.43 -23.20
N LEU A 201 11.29 17.27 -23.07
CA LEU A 201 10.45 18.04 -22.18
C LEU A 201 9.69 17.09 -21.26
N LEU A 202 9.95 17.21 -19.96
CA LEU A 202 9.28 16.47 -18.90
C LEU A 202 8.28 17.39 -18.20
N VAL A 203 7.04 16.95 -18.11
CA VAL A 203 5.95 17.67 -17.43
C VAL A 203 5.35 16.77 -16.37
N GLY A 204 5.02 17.34 -15.23
CA GLY A 204 4.40 16.61 -14.14
C GLY A 204 4.29 17.44 -12.87
N ASP A 205 3.62 16.87 -11.87
CA ASP A 205 3.50 17.42 -10.54
C ASP A 205 3.64 16.31 -9.50
N ALA A 206 4.75 16.28 -8.75
CA ALA A 206 4.99 15.28 -7.72
C ALA A 206 3.87 15.26 -6.64
N LYS A 207 3.16 16.38 -6.43
CA LYS A 207 2.03 16.47 -5.48
C LYS A 207 0.83 15.61 -5.91
N GLN A 208 0.73 15.29 -7.21
CA GLN A 208 -0.40 14.56 -7.81
C GLN A 208 -0.12 13.07 -8.00
N SER A 209 1.03 12.56 -7.57
CA SER A 209 1.34 11.13 -7.70
C SER A 209 0.45 10.27 -6.81
N ILE A 210 -0.49 9.55 -7.42
CA ILE A 210 -1.45 8.67 -6.74
C ILE A 210 -1.38 7.20 -7.24
N TYR A 211 -0.52 6.91 -8.20
CA TYR A 211 -0.37 5.57 -8.80
C TYR A 211 0.82 4.76 -8.25
N ARG A 212 1.24 5.03 -7.01
CA ARG A 212 2.31 4.25 -6.35
C ARG A 212 2.06 2.74 -6.33
N TRP A 213 0.79 2.33 -6.21
CA TRP A 213 0.39 0.92 -6.24
C TRP A 213 0.57 0.23 -7.61
N ARG A 214 0.76 1.01 -8.69
CA ARG A 214 1.16 0.54 -10.03
C ARG A 214 2.66 0.69 -10.29
N GLY A 215 3.45 1.06 -9.29
CA GLY A 215 4.89 1.23 -9.41
C GLY A 215 5.36 2.63 -9.81
N GLY A 216 4.46 3.62 -9.91
CA GLY A 216 4.84 5.03 -10.07
C GLY A 216 5.68 5.51 -8.88
N LYS A 217 6.71 6.32 -9.16
CA LYS A 217 7.71 6.73 -8.15
C LYS A 217 7.87 8.25 -8.13
N ALA A 218 7.07 8.94 -7.33
CA ALA A 218 7.12 10.39 -7.16
C ALA A 218 8.53 10.91 -6.80
N GLU A 219 9.28 10.16 -5.99
CA GLU A 219 10.65 10.52 -5.59
C GLU A 219 11.60 10.66 -6.78
N GLN A 220 11.33 9.94 -7.88
CA GLN A 220 12.08 10.10 -9.12
C GLN A 220 11.84 11.47 -9.74
N PHE A 221 10.59 11.93 -9.79
CA PHE A 221 10.29 13.26 -10.33
C PHE A 221 10.77 14.38 -9.39
N ILE A 222 10.69 14.18 -8.08
CA ILE A 222 11.28 15.10 -7.08
C ILE A 222 12.80 15.24 -7.33
N ALA A 223 13.51 14.13 -7.51
CA ALA A 223 14.94 14.15 -7.84
C ALA A 223 15.21 14.87 -9.18
N LEU A 224 14.41 14.58 -10.22
CA LEU A 224 14.50 15.26 -11.52
C LEU A 224 14.18 16.76 -11.45
N SER A 225 13.40 17.21 -10.48
CA SER A 225 13.11 18.63 -10.23
C SER A 225 14.14 19.33 -9.33
N SER A 226 15.10 18.61 -8.75
CA SER A 226 16.15 19.20 -7.93
C SER A 226 17.15 20.01 -8.77
N SER A 227 17.60 21.16 -8.27
CA SER A 227 18.66 21.97 -8.89
C SER A 227 20.06 21.37 -8.74
N GLU A 228 20.22 20.30 -7.95
CA GLU A 228 21.51 19.63 -7.78
C GLU A 228 21.88 18.79 -9.01
N ASN A 229 23.07 19.04 -9.57
CA ASN A 229 23.63 18.31 -10.72
C ASN A 229 24.29 16.97 -10.30
N LYS A 230 23.49 16.06 -9.74
CA LYS A 230 23.88 14.66 -9.48
C LYS A 230 23.31 13.74 -10.57
N LYS A 231 23.99 12.62 -10.87
CA LYS A 231 23.53 11.63 -11.86
C LYS A 231 22.13 11.06 -11.54
N GLU A 232 21.77 11.03 -10.25
CA GLU A 232 20.43 10.62 -9.79
C GLU A 232 19.33 11.66 -10.10
N ASN A 233 19.70 12.94 -10.22
CA ASN A 233 18.80 14.07 -10.47
C ASN A 233 18.79 14.49 -11.94
N ASN A 234 19.83 14.15 -12.70
CA ASN A 234 19.90 14.29 -14.15
C ASN A 234 20.66 13.09 -14.72
N PRO A 235 19.97 12.12 -15.33
CA PRO A 235 20.62 10.95 -15.90
C PRO A 235 21.35 11.25 -17.21
N PHE A 236 21.18 12.44 -17.79
CA PHE A 236 21.73 12.83 -19.08
C PHE A 236 22.96 13.73 -18.91
N TYR A 237 23.84 13.72 -19.92
CA TYR A 237 25.02 14.59 -19.98
C TYR A 237 24.70 16.04 -20.42
N VAL A 238 23.46 16.31 -20.82
CA VAL A 238 22.97 17.64 -21.19
C VAL A 238 22.38 18.32 -19.94
N GLU A 239 22.69 19.58 -19.73
CA GLU A 239 22.10 20.37 -18.64
C GLU A 239 20.58 20.49 -18.80
N LYS A 240 19.87 20.42 -17.68
CA LYS A 240 18.41 20.58 -17.65
C LYS A 240 18.04 22.01 -17.24
N GLU A 241 16.96 22.51 -17.80
CA GLU A 241 16.33 23.76 -17.39
C GLU A 241 15.07 23.43 -16.56
N LEU A 242 14.94 24.06 -15.39
CA LEU A 242 13.76 23.92 -14.54
C LEU A 242 12.80 25.09 -14.81
N SER A 243 11.57 24.77 -15.19
CA SER A 243 10.50 25.75 -15.38
C SER A 243 9.33 25.41 -14.46
N ASN A 244 8.92 26.36 -13.62
CA ASN A 244 7.79 26.21 -12.71
C ASN A 244 6.61 27.07 -13.17
N LEU A 245 5.42 26.49 -13.22
CA LEU A 245 4.18 27.19 -13.55
C LEU A 245 3.50 27.67 -12.27
N ASP A 246 3.64 28.95 -11.98
CA ASP A 246 3.21 29.57 -10.72
C ASP A 246 1.71 29.84 -10.64
N THR A 247 1.04 30.06 -11.77
CA THR A 247 -0.34 30.56 -11.83
C THR A 247 -1.34 29.45 -12.13
N ASN A 248 -2.35 29.31 -11.28
CA ASN A 248 -3.45 28.37 -11.51
C ASN A 248 -4.54 29.02 -12.36
N TYR A 249 -4.71 28.60 -13.61
CA TYR A 249 -5.74 29.11 -14.53
C TYR A 249 -7.08 28.33 -14.48
N ARG A 250 -7.13 27.24 -13.70
CA ARG A 250 -8.26 26.30 -13.67
C ARG A 250 -9.36 26.76 -12.70
N SER A 251 -8.95 27.08 -11.47
CA SER A 251 -9.85 27.24 -10.34
C SER A 251 -10.13 28.71 -10.00
N TYR A 252 -11.15 28.91 -9.16
CA TYR A 252 -11.47 30.20 -8.53
C TYR A 252 -10.56 30.48 -7.33
N ALA A 253 -10.39 31.75 -6.99
CA ALA A 253 -9.46 32.23 -5.96
C ALA A 253 -9.61 31.52 -4.59
N GLU A 254 -10.83 31.35 -4.07
CA GLU A 254 -11.05 30.70 -2.76
C GLU A 254 -10.59 29.24 -2.74
N ILE A 255 -10.76 28.51 -3.85
CA ILE A 255 -10.30 27.12 -3.97
C ILE A 255 -8.76 27.08 -3.97
N ILE A 256 -8.12 27.99 -4.70
CA ILE A 256 -6.65 28.07 -4.78
C ILE A 256 -6.08 28.41 -3.40
N ASN A 257 -6.60 29.45 -2.75
CA ASN A 257 -6.16 29.90 -1.43
C ASN A 257 -6.35 28.80 -0.37
N PHE A 258 -7.50 28.13 -0.35
CA PHE A 258 -7.74 27.01 0.55
C PHE A 258 -6.72 25.89 0.36
N ASN A 259 -6.47 25.44 -0.87
CA ASN A 259 -5.52 24.36 -1.13
C ASN A 259 -4.08 24.78 -0.77
N ASN A 260 -3.68 26.01 -1.11
CA ASN A 260 -2.38 26.56 -0.73
C ASN A 260 -2.18 26.51 0.80
N SER A 261 -3.14 27.03 1.57
CA SER A 261 -3.06 27.04 3.03
C SER A 261 -3.18 25.64 3.65
N PHE A 262 -4.13 24.83 3.20
CA PHE A 262 -4.40 23.52 3.75
C PHE A 262 -3.21 22.57 3.60
N PHE A 263 -2.68 22.41 2.38
CA PHE A 263 -1.57 21.48 2.17
C PHE A 263 -0.24 21.98 2.75
N LYS A 264 -0.05 23.29 2.89
CA LYS A 264 1.08 23.88 3.63
C LYS A 264 1.00 23.62 5.14
N HIS A 265 -0.21 23.52 5.69
CA HIS A 265 -0.40 23.11 7.09
C HIS A 265 -0.18 21.61 7.26
N ILE A 266 -0.77 20.79 6.39
CA ILE A 266 -0.66 19.32 6.47
C ILE A 266 0.78 18.82 6.28
N SER A 267 1.60 19.52 5.48
CA SER A 267 3.00 19.15 5.24
C SER A 267 3.85 19.08 6.51
N GLN A 268 3.49 19.82 7.56
CA GLN A 268 4.17 19.82 8.86
C GLN A 268 4.02 18.50 9.62
N PHE A 269 2.99 17.71 9.27
CA PHE A 269 2.71 16.40 9.87
C PHE A 269 3.27 15.25 9.04
N LEU A 270 3.88 15.52 7.88
CA LEU A 270 4.51 14.50 7.05
C LEU A 270 5.87 14.10 7.61
N THR A 271 6.07 12.80 7.83
CA THR A 271 7.34 12.26 8.36
C THR A 271 8.48 12.28 7.34
N ASN A 272 8.16 12.25 6.05
CA ASN A 272 9.16 12.29 4.99
C ASN A 272 9.46 13.74 4.58
N GLN A 273 10.70 14.17 4.81
CA GLN A 273 11.13 15.55 4.57
C GLN A 273 11.02 15.99 3.12
N SER A 274 11.30 15.11 2.15
CA SER A 274 11.21 15.44 0.72
C SER A 274 9.78 15.79 0.32
N PHE A 275 8.80 15.03 0.82
CA PHE A 275 7.39 15.35 0.59
C PHE A 275 6.93 16.56 1.41
N SER A 276 7.40 16.71 2.66
CA SER A 276 7.11 17.90 3.47
C SER A 276 7.52 19.19 2.74
N ASN A 277 8.76 19.25 2.25
CA ASN A 277 9.29 20.38 1.50
C ASN A 277 8.52 20.62 0.20
N LEU A 278 8.21 19.55 -0.55
CA LEU A 278 7.41 19.63 -1.79
C LEU A 278 6.09 20.39 -1.59
N PHE A 279 5.36 20.09 -0.52
CA PHE A 279 4.09 20.75 -0.22
C PHE A 279 4.27 22.12 0.46
N LEU A 280 5.36 22.36 1.20
CA LEU A 280 5.65 23.68 1.78
C LEU A 280 5.97 24.73 0.71
N GLU A 281 6.84 24.37 -0.23
CA GLU A 281 7.34 25.27 -1.27
C GLU A 281 6.38 25.31 -2.47
N GLY A 282 5.84 24.15 -2.86
CA GLY A 282 5.04 23.97 -4.07
C GLY A 282 3.57 24.40 -3.98
N ASN A 283 3.06 24.79 -2.81
CA ASN A 283 1.68 25.23 -2.59
C ASN A 283 1.58 26.74 -2.35
N ASN A 284 2.15 27.51 -3.27
CA ASN A 284 2.05 28.97 -3.29
C ASN A 284 1.61 29.43 -4.70
N GLN A 285 0.58 28.78 -5.27
CA GLN A 285 0.12 29.12 -6.61
C GLN A 285 -0.57 30.49 -6.64
N ASN A 286 -0.26 31.29 -7.66
CA ASN A 286 -0.90 32.57 -7.95
C ASN A 286 -2.34 32.37 -8.45
N ILE A 287 -3.21 33.29 -8.05
CA ILE A 287 -4.61 33.35 -8.53
C ILE A 287 -4.68 33.90 -9.95
N ASN A 288 -5.76 33.54 -10.65
CA ASN A 288 -6.09 34.10 -11.97
C ASN A 288 -7.24 35.13 -11.84
N LYS A 289 -7.85 35.53 -12.98
CA LYS A 289 -8.96 36.50 -13.04
C LYS A 289 -10.33 35.99 -12.51
N LYS A 290 -10.43 34.73 -12.09
CA LYS A 290 -11.66 34.08 -11.58
C LYS A 290 -11.74 34.30 -10.07
N GLU A 291 -12.40 35.37 -9.68
CA GLU A 291 -12.59 35.75 -8.28
C GLU A 291 -13.75 34.99 -7.61
N GLY A 292 -13.68 34.82 -6.30
CA GLY A 292 -14.69 34.10 -5.50
C GLY A 292 -14.42 32.60 -5.40
N GLY A 293 -15.49 31.81 -5.33
CA GLY A 293 -15.46 30.37 -5.02
C GLY A 293 -15.88 30.08 -3.57
N TYR A 294 -16.02 28.80 -3.24
CA TYR A 294 -16.45 28.39 -1.90
C TYR A 294 -15.91 26.99 -1.55
N VAL A 295 -15.45 26.82 -0.31
CA VAL A 295 -15.05 25.52 0.25
C VAL A 295 -15.85 25.28 1.53
N GLN A 296 -16.48 24.12 1.60
CA GLN A 296 -17.21 23.66 2.79
C GLN A 296 -16.64 22.35 3.29
N ILE A 297 -16.33 22.31 4.58
CA ILE A 297 -15.99 21.09 5.30
C ILE A 297 -17.14 20.79 6.25
N SER A 298 -17.81 19.66 6.05
CA SER A 298 -18.90 19.21 6.91
C SER A 298 -18.44 17.98 7.70
N PHE A 299 -18.55 18.04 9.02
CA PHE A 299 -18.33 16.90 9.89
C PHE A 299 -19.65 16.16 10.10
N VAL A 300 -19.60 14.83 10.12
CA VAL A 300 -20.79 14.02 10.40
C VAL A 300 -20.60 13.27 11.71
N GLU A 301 -21.53 13.45 12.63
CA GLU A 301 -21.50 12.78 13.94
C GLU A 301 -21.77 11.29 13.79
N LYS A 302 -20.96 10.47 14.46
CA LYS A 302 -21.09 9.03 14.46
C LYS A 302 -22.09 8.61 15.54
N GLN A 303 -23.35 8.34 15.18
CA GLN A 303 -24.30 7.74 16.12
C GLN A 303 -23.98 6.25 16.33
N ILE A 304 -23.93 5.83 17.60
CA ILE A 304 -23.42 4.52 18.01
C ILE A 304 -24.31 3.37 17.47
N ASN A 305 -25.61 3.60 17.31
CA ASN A 305 -26.63 2.60 16.96
C ASN A 305 -27.22 2.71 15.55
N ASP A 306 -26.60 3.47 14.64
CA ASP A 306 -27.17 3.63 13.29
C ASP A 306 -26.91 2.38 12.43
N GLU A 307 -27.95 1.60 12.16
CA GLU A 307 -27.95 0.49 11.20
C GLU A 307 -27.65 0.99 9.76
N ASN A 308 -27.76 2.30 9.52
CA ASN A 308 -27.59 2.96 8.23
C ASN A 308 -26.29 3.78 8.11
N LYS A 309 -25.20 3.37 8.78
CA LYS A 309 -23.89 4.06 8.68
C LYS A 309 -23.41 4.26 7.24
N GLU A 310 -23.76 3.35 6.34
CA GLU A 310 -23.36 3.41 4.92
C GLU A 310 -24.13 4.50 4.14
N LEU A 311 -25.32 4.91 4.61
CA LEU A 311 -26.17 5.90 3.92
C LEU A 311 -25.94 7.34 4.36
N ILE A 312 -25.14 7.57 5.41
CA ILE A 312 -24.87 8.90 5.95
C ILE A 312 -24.29 9.84 4.88
N TYR A 313 -23.24 9.41 4.17
CA TYR A 313 -22.62 10.21 3.11
C TYR A 313 -23.52 10.36 1.87
N PRO A 314 -24.15 9.30 1.32
CA PRO A 314 -25.12 9.44 0.23
C PRO A 314 -26.26 10.44 0.53
N LYS A 315 -26.82 10.42 1.74
CA LYS A 315 -27.84 11.38 2.20
C LYS A 315 -27.33 12.81 2.14
N LYS A 316 -26.12 13.06 2.65
CA LYS A 316 -25.54 14.41 2.66
C LYS A 316 -25.19 14.90 1.26
N VAL A 317 -24.72 14.02 0.38
CA VAL A 317 -24.46 14.36 -1.04
C VAL A 317 -25.77 14.75 -1.74
N LEU A 318 -26.86 14.00 -1.53
CA LEU A 318 -28.17 14.34 -2.09
C LEU A 318 -28.67 15.70 -1.58
N ASP A 319 -28.52 15.96 -0.28
CA ASP A 319 -28.87 17.23 0.37
C ASP A 319 -28.11 18.41 -0.27
N ILE A 320 -26.79 18.26 -0.48
CA ILE A 320 -25.97 19.27 -1.16
C ILE A 320 -26.48 19.48 -2.59
N ILE A 321 -26.71 18.40 -3.36
CA ILE A 321 -27.16 18.48 -4.76
C ILE A 321 -28.53 19.16 -4.88
N LYS A 322 -29.46 18.89 -3.96
CA LYS A 322 -30.80 19.50 -3.96
C LYS A 322 -30.78 20.99 -3.62
N ASN A 323 -29.81 21.43 -2.83
CA ASN A 323 -29.63 22.81 -2.42
C ASN A 323 -28.56 23.56 -3.23
N LEU A 324 -28.15 23.03 -4.40
CA LEU A 324 -27.28 23.74 -5.32
C LEU A 324 -27.97 25.01 -5.84
N ASP A 325 -27.18 26.06 -6.04
CA ASP A 325 -27.65 27.26 -6.71
C ASP A 325 -28.16 26.91 -8.12
N ASN A 326 -29.35 27.40 -8.47
CA ASN A 326 -30.03 27.13 -9.74
C ASN A 326 -29.23 27.58 -10.98
N SER A 327 -28.20 28.41 -10.80
CA SER A 327 -27.27 28.80 -11.87
C SER A 327 -26.35 27.66 -12.33
N PHE A 328 -26.11 26.64 -11.48
CA PHE A 328 -25.29 25.48 -11.84
C PHE A 328 -26.11 24.37 -12.46
N LYS A 329 -25.56 23.75 -13.49
CA LYS A 329 -26.18 22.59 -14.14
C LYS A 329 -25.67 21.31 -13.48
N LYS A 330 -26.54 20.30 -13.40
CA LYS A 330 -26.18 19.01 -12.78
C LYS A 330 -24.99 18.30 -13.45
N ASN A 331 -24.73 18.55 -14.74
CA ASN A 331 -23.58 17.99 -15.46
C ASN A 331 -22.24 18.68 -15.11
N GLU A 332 -22.27 19.76 -14.34
CA GLU A 332 -21.07 20.43 -13.81
C GLU A 332 -20.69 19.89 -12.42
N VAL A 333 -21.51 19.01 -11.84
CA VAL A 333 -21.29 18.41 -10.52
C VAL A 333 -20.54 17.10 -10.66
N CYS A 334 -19.44 16.96 -9.92
CA CYS A 334 -18.67 15.74 -9.81
C CYS A 334 -18.59 15.29 -8.35
N VAL A 335 -18.88 14.01 -8.09
CA VAL A 335 -18.72 13.40 -6.76
C VAL A 335 -17.54 12.45 -6.79
N LEU A 336 -16.51 12.76 -5.99
CA LEU A 336 -15.31 11.95 -5.89
C LEU A 336 -15.36 11.08 -4.63
N THR A 337 -15.07 9.79 -4.80
CA THR A 337 -15.02 8.81 -3.70
C THR A 337 -13.68 8.07 -3.69
N ARG A 338 -13.23 7.64 -2.51
CA ARG A 338 -11.94 6.94 -2.38
C ARG A 338 -11.99 5.51 -2.90
N THR A 339 -13.11 4.82 -2.66
CA THR A 339 -13.28 3.41 -3.05
C THR A 339 -14.43 3.23 -4.02
N LYS A 340 -14.38 2.13 -4.77
CA LYS A 340 -15.44 1.73 -5.69
C LYS A 340 -16.79 1.51 -4.98
N LYS A 341 -16.76 0.87 -3.80
CA LYS A 341 -17.97 0.62 -2.99
C LYS A 341 -18.67 1.95 -2.64
N GLN A 342 -17.93 2.92 -2.10
CA GLN A 342 -18.49 4.24 -1.78
C GLN A 342 -19.14 4.93 -2.99
N GLY A 343 -18.51 4.82 -4.16
CA GLY A 343 -19.06 5.35 -5.41
C GLY A 343 -20.37 4.67 -5.81
N ILE A 344 -20.47 3.36 -5.63
CA ILE A 344 -21.71 2.58 -5.86
C ILE A 344 -22.81 3.02 -4.88
N ASP A 345 -22.49 3.12 -3.60
CA ASP A 345 -23.47 3.45 -2.56
C ASP A 345 -24.10 4.84 -2.80
N VAL A 346 -23.26 5.83 -3.15
CA VAL A 346 -23.74 7.17 -3.52
C VAL A 346 -24.55 7.14 -4.81
N ALA A 347 -24.07 6.44 -5.84
CA ALA A 347 -24.73 6.37 -7.13
C ALA A 347 -26.14 5.76 -7.02
N ASN A 348 -26.28 4.62 -6.36
CA ASN A 348 -27.56 3.94 -6.17
C ASN A 348 -28.54 4.84 -5.42
N TYR A 349 -28.11 5.44 -4.30
CA TYR A 349 -28.96 6.31 -3.50
C TYR A 349 -29.44 7.55 -4.27
N LEU A 350 -28.56 8.17 -5.08
CA LEU A 350 -28.92 9.31 -5.93
C LEU A 350 -29.94 8.89 -7.02
N ALA A 351 -29.74 7.74 -7.65
CA ALA A 351 -30.63 7.22 -8.68
C ALA A 351 -32.03 6.88 -8.12
N GLU A 352 -32.10 6.22 -6.96
CA GLU A 352 -33.35 5.94 -6.23
C GLU A 352 -34.12 7.21 -5.89
N ASN A 353 -33.41 8.32 -5.65
CA ASN A 353 -33.98 9.63 -5.39
C ASN A 353 -34.21 10.49 -6.65
N GLY A 354 -34.19 9.87 -7.85
CA GLY A 354 -34.53 10.52 -9.11
C GLY A 354 -33.44 11.45 -9.67
N ILE A 355 -32.21 11.40 -9.15
CA ILE A 355 -31.08 12.14 -9.72
C ILE A 355 -30.48 11.32 -10.87
N LYS A 356 -30.47 11.90 -12.07
CA LYS A 356 -29.75 11.31 -13.21
C LYS A 356 -28.26 11.36 -12.94
N ILE A 357 -27.61 10.20 -12.97
CA ILE A 357 -26.18 10.05 -12.71
C ILE A 357 -25.49 9.35 -13.88
N ILE A 358 -24.19 9.61 -14.02
CA ILE A 358 -23.29 8.83 -14.87
C ILE A 358 -22.19 8.31 -13.95
N SER A 359 -22.11 7.00 -13.78
CA SER A 359 -21.07 6.31 -13.02
C SER A 359 -20.45 5.18 -13.85
N SER A 360 -19.24 4.77 -13.49
CA SER A 360 -18.57 3.62 -14.10
C SER A 360 -19.40 2.32 -14.01
N GLU A 361 -20.31 2.23 -13.04
CA GLU A 361 -21.22 1.09 -12.85
C GLU A 361 -22.46 1.18 -13.73
N THR A 362 -23.04 2.38 -13.90
CA THR A 362 -24.14 2.59 -14.87
C THR A 362 -23.69 2.36 -16.33
N LEU A 363 -22.38 2.45 -16.59
CA LEU A 363 -21.78 2.19 -17.90
C LEU A 363 -21.45 0.71 -18.13
N LEU A 364 -21.56 -0.16 -17.11
CA LEU A 364 -21.30 -1.58 -17.31
C LEU A 364 -22.40 -2.20 -18.16
N ILE A 365 -22.00 -2.71 -19.33
CA ILE A 365 -22.89 -3.37 -20.30
C ILE A 365 -23.70 -4.51 -19.66
N LYS A 366 -23.13 -5.22 -18.68
CA LYS A 366 -23.81 -6.31 -17.94
C LYS A 366 -25.07 -5.85 -17.20
N ASN A 367 -25.19 -4.56 -16.88
CA ASN A 367 -26.34 -4.00 -16.17
C ASN A 367 -27.47 -3.61 -17.14
N ASN A 368 -27.24 -3.64 -18.45
CA ASN A 368 -28.23 -3.30 -19.45
C ASN A 368 -29.20 -4.48 -19.66
N GLU A 369 -30.48 -4.25 -19.38
CA GLU A 369 -31.54 -5.28 -19.50
C GLU A 369 -31.61 -5.91 -20.89
N LYS A 370 -31.48 -5.11 -21.96
CA LYS A 370 -31.50 -5.63 -23.34
C LYS A 370 -30.31 -6.53 -23.62
N VAL A 371 -29.14 -6.18 -23.10
CA VAL A 371 -27.93 -7.00 -23.28
C VAL A 371 -28.02 -8.29 -22.47
N ARG A 372 -28.51 -8.23 -21.22
CA ARG A 372 -28.79 -9.42 -20.41
C ARG A 372 -29.77 -10.35 -21.12
N PHE A 373 -30.86 -9.81 -21.64
CA PHE A 373 -31.84 -10.58 -22.43
C PHE A 373 -31.20 -11.27 -23.64
N ILE A 374 -30.40 -10.56 -24.44
CA ILE A 374 -29.70 -11.14 -25.59
C ILE A 374 -28.76 -12.27 -25.15
N ILE A 375 -28.01 -12.07 -24.06
CA ILE A 375 -27.10 -13.08 -23.52
C ILE A 375 -27.87 -14.31 -23.02
N SER A 376 -28.94 -14.12 -22.25
CA SER A 376 -29.78 -15.23 -21.75
C SER A 376 -30.46 -15.98 -22.91
N LEU A 377 -30.86 -15.28 -23.98
CA LEU A 377 -31.35 -15.88 -25.22
C LEU A 377 -30.30 -16.79 -25.87
N LEU A 378 -29.08 -16.28 -26.07
CA LEU A 378 -27.99 -17.06 -26.66
C LEU A 378 -27.65 -18.30 -25.81
N TYR A 379 -27.61 -18.16 -24.48
CA TYR A 379 -27.37 -19.29 -23.58
C TYR A 379 -28.49 -20.32 -23.60
N ALA A 380 -29.75 -19.90 -23.64
CA ALA A 380 -30.89 -20.82 -23.72
C ALA A 380 -30.94 -21.58 -25.05
N LEU A 381 -30.54 -20.94 -26.16
CA LEU A 381 -30.41 -21.57 -27.47
C LEU A 381 -29.28 -22.61 -27.49
N GLN A 382 -28.13 -22.29 -26.89
CA GLN A 382 -26.98 -23.19 -26.82
C GLN A 382 -27.19 -24.36 -25.84
N ASN A 383 -27.86 -24.11 -24.71
CA ASN A 383 -28.07 -25.08 -23.64
C ASN A 383 -29.54 -25.18 -23.26
N GLN A 384 -30.32 -25.88 -24.10
CA GLN A 384 -31.78 -26.01 -23.96
C GLN A 384 -32.23 -26.73 -22.67
N SER A 385 -31.35 -27.45 -21.97
CA SER A 385 -31.67 -28.12 -20.70
C SER A 385 -31.51 -27.21 -19.47
N ASN A 386 -30.81 -26.08 -19.59
CA ASN A 386 -30.58 -25.18 -18.46
C ASN A 386 -31.82 -24.33 -18.20
N LYS A 387 -32.51 -24.61 -17.08
CA LYS A 387 -33.75 -23.93 -16.69
C LYS A 387 -33.52 -22.51 -16.18
N GLU A 388 -32.32 -22.19 -15.70
CA GLU A 388 -32.00 -20.88 -15.11
C GLU A 388 -32.04 -19.78 -16.17
N TYR A 389 -31.35 -19.96 -17.29
CA TYR A 389 -31.38 -19.01 -18.41
C TYR A 389 -32.75 -18.88 -19.08
N LYS A 390 -33.59 -19.92 -18.99
CA LYS A 390 -34.99 -19.84 -19.44
C LYS A 390 -35.84 -18.99 -18.51
N ILE A 391 -35.56 -19.00 -17.20
CA ILE A 391 -36.24 -18.13 -16.23
C ILE A 391 -35.78 -16.68 -16.44
N GLU A 392 -34.49 -16.43 -16.62
CA GLU A 392 -33.95 -15.09 -16.93
C GLU A 392 -34.42 -14.51 -18.27
N LEU A 393 -34.94 -15.33 -19.18
CA LEU A 393 -35.57 -14.87 -20.43
C LEU A 393 -36.99 -14.35 -20.22
N LEU A 394 -37.68 -14.80 -19.17
CA LEU A 394 -39.08 -14.49 -18.89
C LEU A 394 -39.25 -13.25 -18.00
N TYR A 395 -38.18 -12.81 -17.34
CA TYR A 395 -38.11 -11.65 -16.43
C TYR A 395 -37.03 -10.68 -16.89
#